data_AF-A0A6L3W0W8-F1
#
_entry.id   AF-A0A6L3W0W8-F1
#
_cell.length_a   1.000
_cell.length_b   1.000
_cell.length_c   1.000
_cell.angle_alpha   90.00
_cell.angle_beta   90.00
_cell.angle_gamma   90.00
#
_symmetry.space_group_name_H-M   'P 1'
#
loop_
_entity.id
_entity.type
_entity.pdbx_description
1 polymer ?
#
loop_
_entity_poly.entity_id
_entity_poly.type
_entity_poly.pdbx_seq_one_letter_code
_entity_poly.pdbx_strand_id
1 'polypeptide(L)'
;MTDHRQAPATARNDDQTADLASDLYEHVRQLNHATAGPPSLTLPGTAYTVLGNLSAATYGLDQVLDQINRFFLRELQAGRLGHDQAEDVADVLSRHGQALAEARQHARALCTALSDAQATINAVHSRTTHSPEASPTTDGRTRVDDVGVAAAANDFPRPITDPTLLAPPLTSERSRFIRTRRPNSPEA
;
A
#
# COMPACT_ATOMS: atom_id res chain seq x y z
N MET A 1 -26.60 -16.18 -6.16
CA MET A 1 -25.49 -15.92 -7.08
C MET A 1 -24.29 -15.55 -6.21
N THR A 2 -23.59 -16.56 -5.68
CA THR A 2 -22.40 -16.36 -4.85
C THR A 2 -21.24 -16.08 -5.77
N ASP A 3 -20.83 -14.82 -5.81
CA ASP A 3 -19.59 -14.36 -6.41
C ASP A 3 -18.44 -14.93 -5.57
N HIS A 4 -18.00 -16.15 -5.92
CA HIS A 4 -16.78 -16.71 -5.37
C HIS A 4 -15.63 -15.87 -5.92
N ARG A 5 -15.24 -14.86 -5.14
CA ARG A 5 -13.94 -14.17 -5.28
C ARG A 5 -12.87 -15.25 -5.20
N GLN A 6 -12.53 -15.80 -6.35
CA GLN A 6 -11.60 -16.90 -6.51
C GLN A 6 -10.28 -16.41 -5.94
N ALA A 7 -9.82 -17.04 -4.86
CA ALA A 7 -8.49 -16.74 -4.34
C ALA A 7 -7.49 -16.94 -5.49
N PRO A 8 -6.54 -16.01 -5.69
CA PRO A 8 -5.56 -16.15 -6.76
C PRO A 8 -4.87 -17.51 -6.60
N ALA A 9 -4.92 -18.32 -7.66
CA ALA A 9 -4.31 -19.64 -7.65
C ALA A 9 -2.81 -19.47 -7.39
N THR A 10 -2.29 -20.11 -6.34
CA THR A 10 -0.83 -20.21 -6.17
C THR A 10 -0.28 -21.02 -7.33
N ALA A 11 0.75 -20.49 -8.01
CA ALA A 11 1.45 -21.23 -9.05
C ALA A 11 1.92 -22.59 -8.51
N ARG A 12 1.66 -23.65 -9.26
CA ARG A 12 1.91 -25.04 -8.84
C ARG A 12 3.15 -25.63 -9.50
N ASN A 13 3.74 -24.93 -10.47
CA ASN A 13 4.95 -25.31 -11.18
C ASN A 13 5.66 -24.08 -11.79
N ASP A 14 6.82 -24.32 -12.41
CA ASP A 14 7.67 -23.29 -12.99
C ASP A 14 7.00 -22.57 -14.17
N ASP A 15 6.30 -23.31 -15.04
CA ASP A 15 5.56 -22.74 -16.18
C ASP A 15 4.50 -21.73 -15.71
N GLN A 16 3.69 -22.10 -14.71
CA GLN A 16 2.70 -21.19 -14.12
C GLN A 16 3.35 -19.99 -13.44
N THR A 17 4.56 -20.14 -12.91
CA THR A 17 5.30 -19.01 -12.31
C THR A 17 5.79 -18.05 -13.41
N ALA A 18 6.23 -18.59 -14.56
CA ALA A 18 6.60 -17.80 -15.73
C ALA A 18 5.39 -17.09 -16.34
N ASP A 19 4.23 -17.75 -16.42
CA ASP A 19 2.97 -17.17 -16.88
C ASP A 19 2.57 -15.96 -16.02
N LEU A 20 2.70 -16.04 -14.69
CA LEU A 20 2.44 -14.89 -13.80
C LEU A 20 3.36 -13.69 -14.10
N ALA A 21 4.61 -13.93 -14.46
CA ALA A 21 5.53 -12.85 -14.86
C ALA A 21 5.12 -12.24 -16.22
N SER A 22 4.64 -13.06 -17.15
CA SER A 22 4.08 -12.60 -18.43
C SER A 22 2.82 -11.76 -18.22
N ASP A 23 1.91 -12.22 -17.36
CA ASP A 23 0.71 -11.49 -16.99
C ASP A 23 1.05 -10.13 -16.37
N LEU A 24 2.05 -10.05 -15.49
CA LEU A 24 2.49 -8.79 -14.92
C LEU A 24 2.91 -7.79 -16.01
N TYR A 25 3.70 -8.23 -17.00
CA TYR A 25 4.10 -7.39 -18.14
C TYR A 25 2.88 -6.89 -18.93
N GLU A 26 1.93 -7.77 -19.23
CA GLU A 26 0.72 -7.40 -19.97
C GLU A 26 -0.18 -6.43 -19.18
N HIS A 27 -0.32 -6.60 -17.87
CA HIS A 27 -1.06 -5.65 -17.02
C HIS A 27 -0.40 -4.27 -16.99
N VAL A 28 0.93 -4.19 -16.93
CA VAL A 28 1.66 -2.91 -17.03
C VAL A 28 1.43 -2.26 -18.39
N ARG A 29 1.48 -3.03 -19.47
CA ARG A 29 1.20 -2.54 -20.82
C ARG A 29 -0.24 -2.01 -20.95
N GLN A 30 -1.22 -2.75 -20.44
CA GLN A 30 -2.63 -2.32 -20.43
C GLN A 30 -2.82 -1.04 -19.60
N LEU A 31 -2.17 -0.94 -18.45
CA LEU A 31 -2.19 0.27 -17.62
C LEU A 31 -1.59 1.48 -18.35
N ASN A 32 -0.48 1.29 -19.06
CA ASN A 32 0.12 2.34 -19.88
C ASN A 32 -0.83 2.81 -20.99
N HIS A 33 -1.54 1.89 -21.66
CA HIS A 33 -2.54 2.27 -22.67
C HIS A 33 -3.73 3.02 -22.06
N ALA A 34 -4.25 2.53 -20.93
CA ALA A 34 -5.39 3.15 -20.25
C ALA A 34 -5.08 4.56 -19.70
N THR A 35 -3.81 4.85 -19.40
CA THR A 35 -3.38 6.15 -18.89
C THR A 35 -2.96 7.14 -19.98
N ALA A 36 -2.60 6.67 -21.18
CA ALA A 36 -2.11 7.51 -22.27
C ALA A 36 -3.19 8.06 -23.24
N GLY A 37 -4.35 7.38 -23.39
CA GLY A 37 -5.36 7.71 -24.40
C GLY A 37 -6.71 8.17 -23.82
N PRO A 38 -7.49 9.05 -24.50
CA PRO A 38 -8.80 9.52 -24.02
C PRO A 38 -9.78 8.37 -23.71
N PRO A 39 -10.58 8.45 -22.62
CA PRO A 39 -10.69 9.58 -21.70
C PRO A 39 -9.59 9.63 -20.61
N SER A 40 -8.63 8.71 -20.66
CA SER A 40 -7.51 8.54 -19.72
C SER A 40 -7.93 8.63 -18.25
N LEU A 41 -7.04 9.09 -17.36
CA LEU A 41 -7.37 9.32 -15.95
C LEU A 41 -8.32 10.52 -15.83
N THR A 42 -9.56 10.26 -15.44
CA THR A 42 -10.61 11.30 -15.30
C THR A 42 -10.78 11.83 -13.88
N LEU A 43 -10.30 11.08 -12.87
CA LEU A 43 -10.47 11.41 -11.45
C LEU A 43 -9.12 11.30 -10.71
N PRO A 44 -8.77 12.29 -9.86
CA PRO A 44 -7.59 12.21 -8.98
C PRO A 44 -7.61 10.98 -8.06
N GLY A 45 -8.79 10.54 -7.61
CA GLY A 45 -8.94 9.32 -6.82
C GLY A 45 -8.45 8.06 -7.56
N THR A 46 -8.67 7.98 -8.88
CA THR A 46 -8.15 6.86 -9.69
C THR A 46 -6.62 6.90 -9.74
N ALA A 47 -6.01 8.08 -9.89
CA ALA A 47 -4.57 8.23 -9.86
C ALA A 47 -3.98 7.82 -8.49
N TYR A 48 -4.63 8.22 -7.39
CA TYR A 48 -4.26 7.79 -6.03
C TYR A 48 -4.27 6.26 -5.89
N THR A 49 -5.33 5.60 -6.37
CA THR A 49 -5.42 4.13 -6.34
C THR A 49 -4.35 3.47 -7.20
N VAL A 50 -4.08 3.98 -8.40
CA VAL A 50 -3.03 3.45 -9.29
C VAL A 50 -1.66 3.57 -8.62
N LEU A 51 -1.32 4.72 -8.04
CA LEU A 51 -0.03 4.91 -7.35
C LEU A 51 0.14 3.95 -6.15
N GLY A 52 -0.92 3.76 -5.35
CA GLY A 52 -0.89 2.81 -4.24
C GLY A 52 -0.69 1.36 -4.68
N ASN A 53 -1.37 0.94 -5.75
CA ASN A 53 -1.22 -0.40 -6.30
C ASN A 53 0.16 -0.62 -6.92
N LEU A 54 0.71 0.37 -7.62
CA LEU A 54 2.07 0.30 -8.16
C LEU A 54 3.13 0.25 -7.05
N SER A 55 2.93 1.00 -5.96
CA SER A 55 3.81 0.92 -4.78
C SER A 55 3.79 -0.50 -4.20
N ALA A 56 2.61 -1.07 -3.95
CA ALA A 56 2.47 -2.43 -3.45
C ALA A 56 3.08 -3.49 -4.38
N ALA A 57 2.88 -3.35 -5.70
CA ALA A 57 3.47 -4.25 -6.69
C ALA A 57 5.01 -4.17 -6.66
N THR A 58 5.56 -2.95 -6.56
CA THR A 58 7.01 -2.74 -6.50
C THR A 58 7.63 -3.30 -5.22
N TYR A 59 6.93 -3.19 -4.09
CA TYR A 59 7.32 -3.90 -2.86
C TYR A 59 7.36 -5.42 -3.06
N GLY A 60 6.36 -5.98 -3.73
CA GLY A 60 6.34 -7.39 -4.13
C GLY A 60 7.51 -7.79 -5.04
N LEU A 61 7.94 -6.90 -5.94
CA LEU A 61 9.10 -7.15 -6.80
C LEU A 61 10.41 -7.33 -6.00
N ASP A 62 10.65 -6.54 -4.95
CA ASP A 62 11.81 -6.75 -4.06
C ASP A 62 11.81 -8.18 -3.47
N GLN A 63 10.64 -8.67 -3.08
CA GLN A 63 10.49 -10.01 -2.53
C GLN A 63 10.76 -11.10 -3.57
N VAL A 64 10.20 -10.98 -4.77
CA VAL A 64 10.39 -11.96 -5.86
C VAL A 64 11.87 -12.03 -6.26
N LEU A 65 12.55 -10.89 -6.39
CA LEU A 65 13.98 -10.85 -6.71
C LEU A 65 14.84 -11.54 -5.63
N ASP A 66 14.50 -11.35 -4.35
CA ASP A 66 15.17 -12.04 -3.24
C ASP A 66 14.92 -13.56 -3.28
N GLN A 67 13.71 -13.98 -3.64
CA GLN A 67 13.35 -15.40 -3.77
C GLN A 67 14.14 -16.06 -4.91
N ILE A 68 14.29 -15.41 -6.06
CA ILE A 68 15.10 -15.89 -7.19
C ILE A 68 16.56 -16.04 -6.78
N ASN A 69 17.13 -15.04 -6.09
CA ASN A 69 18.51 -15.12 -5.59
C ASN A 69 18.71 -16.32 -4.65
N ARG A 70 17.78 -16.51 -3.70
CA ARG A 70 17.82 -17.64 -2.74
C ARG A 70 17.66 -18.99 -3.42
N PHE A 71 16.90 -19.07 -4.51
CA PHE A 71 16.79 -20.27 -5.32
C PHE A 71 18.16 -20.63 -5.90
N PHE A 72 18.83 -19.73 -6.60
CA PHE A 72 20.15 -20.02 -7.19
C PHE A 72 21.22 -20.39 -6.15
N LEU A 73 21.25 -19.71 -5.00
CA LEU A 73 22.17 -20.06 -3.93
C LEU A 73 21.95 -21.49 -3.42
N ARG A 74 20.69 -21.92 -3.31
CA ARG A 74 20.33 -23.28 -2.90
C ARG A 74 20.72 -24.32 -3.95
N GLU A 75 20.49 -24.02 -5.23
CA GLU A 75 20.87 -24.91 -6.34
C GLU A 75 22.40 -25.06 -6.45
N LEU A 76 23.14 -23.96 -6.25
CA LEU A 76 24.61 -23.96 -6.20
C LEU A 76 25.12 -24.82 -5.04
N GLN A 77 24.61 -24.62 -3.83
CA GLN A 77 24.99 -25.39 -2.65
C GLN A 77 24.70 -26.89 -2.81
N ALA A 78 23.68 -27.24 -3.58
CA ALA A 78 23.33 -28.62 -3.87
C ALA A 78 24.11 -29.24 -5.06
N GLY A 79 25.00 -28.48 -5.70
CA GLY A 79 25.76 -28.94 -6.86
C GLY A 79 24.90 -29.26 -8.08
N ARG A 80 23.71 -28.66 -8.20
CA ARG A 80 22.75 -28.91 -9.30
C ARG A 80 22.95 -27.99 -10.50
N LEU A 81 23.85 -27.01 -10.38
CA LEU A 81 24.12 -26.03 -11.43
C LEU A 81 25.38 -26.39 -12.20
N GLY A 82 25.31 -26.26 -13.52
CA GLY A 82 26.45 -26.32 -14.43
C GLY A 82 26.50 -25.07 -15.30
N HIS A 83 27.60 -24.90 -16.03
CA HIS A 83 27.76 -23.77 -16.95
C HIS A 83 28.31 -24.27 -18.30
N ASP A 84 27.63 -23.90 -19.39
CA ASP A 84 27.88 -24.45 -20.72
C ASP A 84 29.17 -23.94 -21.37
N GLN A 85 29.70 -22.79 -20.93
CA GLN A 85 30.86 -22.13 -21.55
C GLN A 85 32.16 -22.27 -20.73
N ALA A 86 32.24 -23.29 -19.85
CA ALA A 86 33.40 -23.59 -19.00
C ALA A 86 33.83 -22.48 -18.01
N GLU A 87 33.06 -21.40 -17.86
CA GLU A 87 33.18 -20.45 -16.76
C GLU A 87 32.78 -21.08 -15.42
N ASP A 88 33.37 -20.59 -14.33
CA ASP A 88 32.98 -20.99 -12.98
C ASP A 88 31.56 -20.48 -12.65
N VAL A 89 30.66 -21.41 -12.34
CA VAL A 89 29.27 -21.15 -11.94
C VAL A 89 29.22 -20.20 -10.73
N ALA A 90 30.16 -20.34 -9.79
CA ALA A 90 30.20 -19.50 -8.60
C ALA A 90 30.45 -18.02 -8.95
N ASP A 91 31.35 -17.75 -9.90
CA ASP A 91 31.66 -16.39 -10.36
C ASP A 91 30.51 -15.77 -11.16
N VAL A 92 29.81 -16.58 -11.97
CA VAL A 92 28.58 -16.16 -12.66
C VAL A 92 27.50 -15.77 -11.65
N LEU A 93 27.26 -16.62 -10.66
CA LEU A 93 26.22 -16.37 -9.65
C LEU A 93 26.56 -15.23 -8.69
N SER A 94 27.85 -14.99 -8.44
CA SER A 94 28.30 -13.81 -7.69
C SER A 94 27.89 -12.52 -8.39
N ARG A 95 28.18 -12.40 -9.69
CA ARG A 95 27.78 -11.24 -10.52
C ARG A 95 26.26 -11.12 -10.65
N HIS A 96 25.56 -12.26 -10.82
CA HIS A 96 24.11 -12.29 -10.85
C HIS A 96 23.48 -11.80 -9.54
N GLY A 97 24.00 -12.26 -8.40
CA GLY A 97 23.55 -11.84 -7.08
C GLY A 97 23.75 -10.34 -6.84
N GLN A 98 24.85 -9.77 -7.31
CA GLN A 98 25.09 -8.33 -7.27
C GLN A 98 24.06 -7.56 -8.11
N ALA A 99 23.78 -8.00 -9.35
CA ALA A 99 22.77 -7.37 -10.19
C ALA A 99 21.36 -7.45 -9.58
N LEU A 100 20.99 -8.58 -8.94
CA LEU A 100 19.72 -8.69 -8.21
C LEU A 100 19.68 -7.78 -6.99
N ALA A 101 20.78 -7.62 -6.26
CA ALA A 101 20.85 -6.70 -5.12
C ALA A 101 20.61 -5.25 -5.55
N GLU A 102 21.21 -4.83 -6.67
CA GLU A 102 20.99 -3.51 -7.27
C GLU A 102 19.53 -3.32 -7.73
N ALA A 103 18.96 -4.30 -8.43
CA ALA A 103 17.56 -4.28 -8.84
C ALA A 103 16.60 -4.13 -7.65
N ARG A 104 16.88 -4.82 -6.53
CA ARG A 104 16.11 -4.70 -5.29
C ARG A 104 16.22 -3.32 -4.66
N GLN A 105 17.41 -2.71 -4.68
CA GLN A 105 17.58 -1.32 -4.22
C GLN A 105 16.73 -0.36 -5.06
N HIS A 106 16.69 -0.54 -6.38
CA HIS A 106 15.84 0.25 -7.26
C HIS A 106 14.34 0.02 -7.01
N ALA A 107 13.91 -1.22 -6.78
CA ALA A 107 12.52 -1.52 -6.43
C ALA A 107 12.10 -0.80 -5.13
N ARG A 108 12.94 -0.85 -4.08
CA ARG A 108 12.66 -0.13 -2.83
C ARG A 108 12.58 1.38 -3.03
N ALA A 109 13.51 1.95 -3.78
CA ALA A 109 13.50 3.38 -4.08
C ALA A 109 12.22 3.80 -4.84
N LEU A 110 11.80 3.00 -5.83
CA LEU A 110 10.57 3.23 -6.57
C LEU A 110 9.32 3.08 -5.70
N CYS A 111 9.27 2.07 -4.82
CA CYS A 111 8.19 1.89 -3.85
C CYS A 111 8.04 3.13 -2.95
N THR A 112 9.14 3.68 -2.43
CA THR A 112 9.13 4.91 -1.64
C THR A 112 8.62 6.08 -2.46
N ALA A 113 9.17 6.31 -3.65
CA ALA A 113 8.77 7.41 -4.51
C ALA A 113 7.28 7.37 -4.92
N LEU A 114 6.74 6.18 -5.20
CA LEU A 114 5.32 6.01 -5.52
C LEU A 114 4.42 6.25 -4.31
N SER A 115 4.84 5.82 -3.12
CA SER A 115 4.13 6.06 -1.86
C SER A 115 4.09 7.55 -1.52
N ASP A 116 5.20 8.26 -1.71
CA ASP A 116 5.28 9.71 -1.52
C ASP A 116 4.41 10.47 -2.52
N ALA A 117 4.40 10.06 -3.79
CA ALA A 117 3.51 10.61 -4.80
C ALA A 117 2.03 10.40 -4.45
N GLN A 118 1.68 9.20 -3.99
CA GLN A 118 0.33 8.87 -3.53
C GLN A 118 -0.07 9.74 -2.32
N ALA A 119 0.81 9.90 -1.33
CA ALA A 119 0.55 10.73 -0.16
C ALA A 119 0.35 12.20 -0.54
N THR A 120 1.13 12.71 -1.50
CA THR A 120 1.06 14.10 -1.97
C THR A 120 -0.24 14.40 -2.71
N ILE A 121 -0.72 13.48 -3.55
CA ILE A 121 -1.96 13.67 -4.31
C ILE A 121 -3.23 13.52 -3.47
N ASN A 122 -3.13 13.00 -2.23
CA ASN A 122 -4.28 12.82 -1.33
C ASN A 122 -5.08 14.12 -1.05
N ALA A 123 -4.43 15.28 -1.12
CA ALA A 123 -5.08 16.58 -0.94
C ALA A 123 -5.74 17.12 -2.22
N VAL A 124 -5.55 16.46 -3.37
CA VAL A 124 -6.05 16.92 -4.68
C VAL A 124 -7.44 16.35 -4.92
N HIS A 125 -8.41 17.23 -5.09
CA HIS A 125 -9.79 16.87 -5.41
C HIS A 125 -10.25 17.54 -6.71
N SER A 126 -11.10 16.85 -7.49
CA SER A 126 -11.73 17.45 -8.67
C SER A 126 -12.58 18.65 -8.26
N ARG A 127 -12.47 19.75 -8.99
CA ARG A 127 -13.49 20.80 -8.95
C ARG A 127 -14.62 20.37 -9.87
N THR A 128 -15.83 20.21 -9.34
CA THR A 128 -17.01 20.19 -10.20
C THR A 128 -17.02 21.49 -10.97
N THR A 129 -16.81 21.42 -12.29
CA THR A 129 -17.22 22.48 -13.20
C THR A 129 -18.75 22.48 -13.19
N HIS A 130 -19.35 23.04 -12.15
CA HIS A 130 -20.63 23.69 -12.34
C HIS A 130 -20.31 24.85 -13.30
N SER A 131 -20.50 24.61 -14.60
CA SER A 131 -20.74 25.71 -15.51
C SER A 131 -21.86 26.52 -14.86
N PRO A 132 -21.67 27.83 -14.58
CA PRO A 132 -22.77 28.69 -14.20
C PRO A 132 -23.66 28.86 -15.44
N GLU A 133 -24.40 27.82 -15.81
CA GLU A 133 -25.54 27.99 -16.70
C GLU A 133 -26.55 28.83 -15.94
N ALA A 134 -26.55 30.11 -16.31
CA ALA A 134 -27.64 31.07 -16.21
C ALA A 134 -28.58 30.85 -15.04
N SER A 135 -28.37 31.61 -13.96
CA SER A 135 -29.42 31.93 -13.01
C SER A 135 -30.70 32.29 -13.77
N PRO A 136 -31.80 31.51 -13.67
CA PRO A 136 -33.08 32.06 -14.01
C PRO A 136 -33.33 33.15 -12.96
N THR A 137 -33.53 34.37 -13.44
CA THR A 137 -34.06 35.49 -12.65
C THR A 137 -35.24 34.99 -11.85
N THR A 138 -35.01 34.69 -10.58
CA THR A 138 -36.07 34.30 -9.66
C THR A 138 -36.61 35.59 -9.06
N ASP A 139 -37.60 36.11 -9.78
CA ASP A 139 -38.52 37.12 -9.29
C ASP A 139 -39.17 36.66 -7.97
N GLY A 140 -39.50 37.64 -7.14
CA GLY A 140 -39.68 37.49 -5.71
C GLY A 140 -40.76 36.49 -5.28
N ARG A 141 -40.41 35.70 -4.26
CA ARG A 141 -41.32 35.42 -3.13
C ARG A 141 -40.54 34.84 -1.96
N THR A 142 -40.42 35.65 -0.92
CA THR A 142 -40.20 35.23 0.46
C THR A 142 -41.29 34.22 0.83
N ARG A 143 -40.93 32.93 0.90
CA ARG A 143 -41.71 31.91 1.56
C ARG A 143 -40.93 31.46 2.80
N VAL A 144 -41.45 31.90 3.94
CA VAL A 144 -41.10 31.42 5.28
C VAL A 144 -41.45 29.94 5.32
N ASP A 145 -40.46 29.06 5.44
CA ASP A 145 -40.60 27.68 5.91
C ASP A 145 -39.27 27.26 6.57
N ASP A 146 -38.96 27.95 7.67
CA ASP A 146 -37.85 27.67 8.59
C ASP A 146 -38.27 26.61 9.62
N VAL A 147 -38.50 25.37 9.17
CA VAL A 147 -38.97 24.27 10.05
C VAL A 147 -38.09 23.02 9.97
N GLY A 148 -37.01 23.02 9.18
CA GLY A 148 -36.17 21.83 8.97
C GLY A 148 -34.86 21.78 9.76
N VAL A 149 -34.32 22.92 10.22
CA VAL A 149 -32.93 23.00 10.71
C VAL A 149 -32.82 22.81 12.23
N ALA A 150 -33.89 23.12 12.99
CA ALA A 150 -33.87 22.99 14.45
C ALA A 150 -34.10 21.55 14.97
N ALA A 151 -34.69 20.66 14.16
CA ALA A 151 -35.04 19.30 14.60
C ALA A 151 -33.85 18.31 14.52
N ALA A 152 -32.87 18.54 13.63
CA ALA A 152 -31.72 17.63 13.46
C ALA A 152 -30.56 17.88 14.43
N ALA A 153 -30.57 18.99 15.18
CA ALA A 153 -29.50 19.34 16.10
C ALA A 153 -29.43 18.43 17.35
N ASN A 154 -30.53 17.71 17.67
CA ASN A 154 -30.61 16.83 18.85
C ASN A 154 -30.14 15.39 18.59
N ASP A 155 -29.85 15.01 17.34
CA ASP A 155 -29.56 13.62 16.95
C ASP A 155 -28.05 13.36 16.68
N PHE A 156 -27.19 14.34 16.97
CA PHE A 156 -25.75 14.17 16.88
C PHE A 156 -25.14 13.80 18.25
N PRO A 157 -24.20 12.85 18.32
CA PRO A 157 -23.43 12.61 19.53
C PRO A 157 -22.63 13.86 19.90
N ARG A 158 -22.58 14.18 21.21
CA ARG A 158 -21.96 15.42 21.72
C ARG A 158 -20.49 15.54 21.27
N PRO A 159 -20.04 16.75 20.89
CA PRO A 159 -18.63 16.98 20.57
C PRO A 159 -17.72 16.72 21.79
N ILE A 160 -16.51 16.21 21.53
CA ILE A 160 -15.50 15.76 22.52
C ILE A 160 -15.01 16.91 23.44
N THR A 161 -15.46 18.14 23.23
CA THR A 161 -15.15 19.33 24.03
C THR A 161 -16.05 19.51 25.26
N ASP A 162 -16.92 18.54 25.61
CA ASP A 162 -17.72 18.57 26.84
C ASP A 162 -16.81 18.46 28.09
N PRO A 163 -16.73 19.50 28.94
CA PRO A 163 -15.83 19.53 30.11
C PRO A 163 -16.23 18.55 31.22
N THR A 164 -17.35 17.84 31.08
CA THR A 164 -17.80 16.82 32.04
C THR A 164 -17.13 15.45 31.88
N LEU A 165 -16.38 15.20 30.78
CA LEU A 165 -15.59 13.98 30.59
C LEU A 165 -14.16 14.08 31.16
N LEU A 166 -13.74 15.25 31.64
CA LEU A 166 -12.47 15.48 32.32
C LEU A 166 -12.62 15.41 33.86
N ALA A 167 -13.20 14.30 34.35
CA ALA A 167 -13.06 13.96 35.76
C ALA A 167 -11.73 13.22 35.95
N PRO A 168 -10.80 13.71 36.80
CA PRO A 168 -9.61 12.93 37.14
C PRO A 168 -10.04 11.70 37.96
N PRO A 169 -9.50 10.51 37.70
CA PRO A 169 -9.80 9.36 38.54
C PRO A 169 -9.28 9.59 39.96
N LEU A 170 -10.14 9.24 40.92
CA LEU A 170 -9.87 9.21 42.35
C LEU A 170 -8.55 8.50 42.64
N THR A 171 -7.72 9.17 43.44
CA THR A 171 -6.57 8.56 44.11
C THR A 171 -7.02 7.34 44.90
N SER A 172 -6.57 6.16 44.52
CA SER A 172 -6.55 4.98 45.39
C SER A 172 -5.19 4.30 45.27
N GLU A 173 -4.41 4.59 46.31
CA GLU A 173 -3.39 3.81 46.98
C GLU A 173 -2.92 2.47 46.38
N ARG A 174 -1.58 2.39 46.38
CA ARG A 174 -0.76 1.27 46.89
C ARG A 174 -0.93 -0.11 46.23
N SER A 175 0.03 -0.44 45.37
CA SER A 175 0.81 -1.69 45.50
C SER A 175 2.13 -1.59 44.75
N ARG A 176 3.16 -1.04 45.43
CA ARG A 176 4.57 -1.22 45.07
C ARG A 176 5.05 -2.53 45.70
N PHE A 177 4.93 -3.64 44.98
CA PHE A 177 5.79 -4.80 45.21
C PHE A 177 6.92 -4.77 44.19
N ILE A 178 7.95 -3.97 44.45
CA ILE A 178 9.27 -4.18 43.85
C ILE A 178 10.10 -4.89 44.91
N ARG A 179 10.17 -6.21 44.78
CA ARG A 179 11.01 -7.07 45.60
C ARG A 179 12.46 -6.91 45.14
N THR A 180 13.31 -6.84 46.15
CA THR A 180 14.75 -6.58 46.18
C THR A 180 15.63 -7.48 45.31
N ARG A 181 16.52 -6.82 44.56
CA ARG A 181 17.92 -7.13 44.23
C ARG A 181 18.58 -8.32 44.97
N ARG A 182 19.16 -9.26 44.23
CA ARG A 182 20.39 -9.99 44.62
C ARG A 182 21.15 -10.51 43.38
N PRO A 183 22.42 -10.12 43.16
CA PRO A 183 23.28 -10.79 42.18
C PRO A 183 23.92 -12.04 42.81
N ASN A 184 23.88 -13.17 42.10
CA ASN A 184 24.66 -14.37 42.43
C ASN A 184 26.08 -14.21 41.89
N SER A 185 27.06 -14.29 42.79
CA SER A 185 28.46 -14.52 42.45
C SER A 185 28.67 -16.00 42.06
N PRO A 186 29.59 -16.31 41.15
CA PRO A 186 30.02 -17.69 40.87
C PRO A 186 31.00 -18.21 41.92
N GLU A 187 30.86 -19.48 42.28
CA GLU A 187 31.75 -20.26 43.15
C GLU A 187 33.14 -20.46 42.54
N ALA A 188 34.16 -20.30 43.39
CA ALA A 188 35.47 -20.94 43.33
C ALA A 188 35.86 -21.30 44.78
#